data_AF-A0A350PII4-F1
#
_entry.id   AF-A0A350PII4-F1
#
_cell.length_a   1.000
_cell.length_b   1.000
_cell.length_c   1.000
_cell.angle_alpha   90.00
_cell.angle_beta   90.00
_cell.angle_gamma   90.00
#
_symmetry.space_group_name_H-M   'P 1'
#
loop_
_entity.id
_entity.type
_entity.pdbx_description
1 polymer ?
#
loop_
_entity_poly.entity_id
_entity_poly.type
_entity_poly.pdbx_seq_one_letter_code
_entity_poly.pdbx_strand_id
1 'polypeptide(L)' 'MIVRLLLLILFASGNLWCIEPQRTWTNLNGVKMEATLIRFKKDKIEIKRGDGKTFTLAPTMFSEEDQKYITEARERTDS' A
#
# COMPACT_ATOMS: atom_id res chain seq x y z
N MET A 1 26.60 23.15 -29.87
CA MET A 1 26.23 21.74 -29.58
C MET A 1 26.26 21.46 -28.07
N ILE A 2 25.70 22.35 -27.22
CA ILE A 2 25.75 22.27 -25.75
C ILE A 2 24.34 22.36 -25.11
N VAL A 3 23.32 22.82 -25.86
CA VAL A 3 21.93 22.95 -25.35
C VAL A 3 21.16 21.61 -25.33
N ARG A 4 21.66 20.57 -26.02
CA ARG A 4 21.00 19.25 -26.07
C ARG A 4 21.26 18.36 -24.84
N LEU A 5 22.17 18.75 -23.93
CA LEU A 5 22.53 17.94 -22.77
C LEU A 5 21.75 18.32 -21.50
N LEU A 6 21.09 19.48 -21.47
CA LEU A 6 20.31 19.96 -20.32
C LEU A 6 18.85 19.49 -20.29
N LEU A 7 18.37 18.82 -21.35
CA LEU A 7 16.99 18.31 -21.44
C LEU A 7 16.81 16.86 -20.95
N LEU A 8 17.88 16.16 -20.57
CA LEU A 8 17.81 14.75 -20.17
C LEU A 8 17.68 14.53 -18.65
N ILE A 9 17.79 15.58 -17.82
CA ILE A 9 17.74 15.44 -16.35
C ILE A 9 16.33 15.75 -15.79
N LEU A 10 15.42 16.33 -16.58
CA LEU A 10 14.04 16.62 -16.17
C LEU A 10 13.09 15.42 -16.26
N PHE A 11 13.53 14.29 -16.80
CA PHE A 11 12.85 13.00 -16.70
C PHE A 11 13.43 12.14 -15.58
N ALA A 12 13.91 12.76 -14.49
CA ALA A 12 13.94 12.08 -13.20
C ALA A 12 12.48 11.86 -12.77
N SER A 13 11.83 10.90 -13.43
CA SER A 13 10.56 10.32 -13.06
C SER A 13 10.70 9.87 -11.63
N GLY A 14 10.26 10.74 -10.71
CA GLY A 14 10.06 10.38 -9.32
C GLY A 14 9.24 9.11 -9.35
N ASN A 15 9.83 8.01 -8.90
CA ASN A 15 9.08 6.83 -8.58
C ASN A 15 8.14 7.26 -7.45
N LEU A 16 6.94 7.72 -7.81
CA LEU A 16 5.83 7.90 -6.90
C LEU A 16 5.41 6.48 -6.51
N TRP A 17 6.22 5.84 -5.66
CA TRP A 17 5.75 4.70 -4.90
C TRP A 17 4.65 5.24 -4.00
N CYS A 18 3.42 5.10 -4.46
CA CYS A 18 2.23 5.36 -3.68
C CYS A 18 2.21 4.31 -2.56
N ILE A 19 2.89 4.63 -1.46
CA ILE A 19 2.77 3.86 -0.24
C ILE A 19 1.40 4.24 0.33
N GLU A 20 0.53 3.25 0.50
CA GLU A 20 -0.77 3.48 1.12
C GLU A 20 -0.59 4.11 2.51
N PRO A 21 -1.51 5.00 2.94
CA PRO A 21 -1.35 5.67 4.23
C PRO A 21 -1.40 4.68 5.40
N GLN A 22 -0.78 5.05 6.51
CA GLN A 22 -1.05 4.39 7.78
C GLN A 22 -2.51 4.66 8.17
N ARG A 23 -3.24 3.62 8.55
CA ARG A 23 -4.62 3.72 9.01
C ARG A 23 -4.93 2.69 10.09
N THR A 24 -6.07 2.88 10.73
CA THR A 24 -6.66 1.87 11.62
C THR A 24 -7.29 0.76 10.80
N TRP A 25 -6.90 -0.47 11.10
CA TRP A 25 -7.49 -1.71 10.61
C TRP A 25 -8.25 -2.38 11.75
N THR A 26 -9.31 -3.10 11.42
CA THR A 26 -10.20 -3.80 12.33
C THR A 26 -10.28 -5.26 11.91
N ASN A 27 -10.05 -6.19 12.84
CA ASN A 27 -10.23 -7.60 12.55
C ASN A 27 -11.69 -8.04 12.70
N LEU A 28 -11.99 -9.30 12.36
CA LEU A 28 -13.35 -9.87 12.49
C LEU A 28 -13.93 -9.80 13.92
N ASN A 29 -13.09 -9.73 14.95
CA ASN A 29 -13.50 -9.62 16.34
C ASN A 29 -13.63 -8.15 16.81
N GLY A 30 -13.50 -7.18 15.92
CA GLY A 30 -13.54 -5.75 16.25
C GLY A 30 -12.25 -5.18 16.86
N VAL A 31 -11.19 -5.97 16.95
CA VAL A 31 -9.89 -5.51 17.47
C VAL A 31 -9.22 -4.61 16.45
N LYS A 32 -8.79 -3.44 16.90
CA LYS A 32 -8.17 -2.40 16.07
C LYS A 32 -6.64 -2.46 16.10
N MET A 33 -6.00 -2.14 14.98
CA MET A 33 -4.54 -2.01 14.87
C MET A 33 -4.14 -0.91 13.89
N GLU A 34 -3.10 -0.16 14.20
CA GLU A 34 -2.51 0.83 13.28
C GLU A 34 -1.50 0.15 12.35
N ALA A 35 -1.75 0.17 11.04
CA ALA A 35 -0.86 -0.43 10.06
C ALA A 35 -0.94 0.25 8.69
N THR A 36 0.11 0.02 7.89
CA THR A 36 0.23 0.47 6.51
C THR A 36 0.17 -0.74 5.59
N LEU A 37 -0.62 -0.67 4.51
CA LEU A 37 -0.61 -1.68 3.45
C LEU A 37 0.68 -1.51 2.62
N ILE A 38 1.50 -2.56 2.56
CA ILE A 38 2.81 -2.51 1.89
C ILE A 38 2.73 -3.04 0.46
N ARG A 39 2.07 -4.20 0.28
CA ARG A 39 1.91 -4.84 -1.03
C ARG A 39 0.87 -5.95 -1.01
N PHE A 40 0.40 -6.30 -2.20
CA PHE A 40 -0.37 -7.51 -2.43
C PHE A 40 0.55 -8.71 -2.69
N LYS A 41 0.19 -9.87 -2.14
CA LYS A 41 0.82 -11.16 -2.38
C LYS A 41 -0.25 -12.18 -2.78
N LYS A 42 -0.54 -12.26 -4.08
CA LYS A 42 -1.58 -13.15 -4.64
C LYS A 42 -2.95 -12.91 -3.99
N ASP A 43 -3.33 -13.79 -3.06
CA ASP A 43 -4.57 -13.83 -2.29
C ASP A 43 -4.46 -13.15 -0.91
N LYS A 44 -3.26 -12.71 -0.52
CA LYS A 44 -2.96 -12.09 0.77
C LYS A 44 -2.46 -10.67 0.60
N ILE A 45 -2.49 -9.93 1.70
CA ILE A 45 -1.86 -8.62 1.81
C ILE A 45 -0.72 -8.66 2.81
N GLU A 46 0.31 -7.87 2.57
CA GLU A 46 1.35 -7.61 3.54
C GLU A 46 1.14 -6.23 4.16
N ILE A 47 0.99 -6.19 5.49
CA ILE A 47 0.83 -4.96 6.26
C ILE A 47 2.01 -4.75 7.20
N LYS A 48 2.41 -3.50 7.41
CA LYS A 48 3.40 -3.10 8.42
C LYS A 48 2.69 -2.37 9.54
N ARG A 49 2.72 -2.95 10.73
CA ARG A 49 2.15 -2.35 11.94
C ARG A 49 3.02 -1.17 12.42
N GLY A 50 2.43 -0.26 13.20
CA GLY A 50 3.13 0.91 13.75
C GLY A 50 4.39 0.58 14.58
N ASP A 51 4.50 -0.63 15.14
CA ASP A 51 5.71 -1.12 15.84
C ASP A 51 6.80 -1.65 14.89
N GLY A 52 6.62 -1.49 13.58
CA GLY A 52 7.56 -1.91 12.54
C GLY A 52 7.44 -3.37 12.12
N LYS A 53 6.63 -4.19 12.81
CA LYS A 53 6.44 -5.60 12.45
C LYS A 53 5.58 -5.74 11.20
N THR A 54 5.94 -6.70 10.36
CA THR A 54 5.24 -6.99 9.11
C THR A 54 4.49 -8.31 9.21
N PHE A 55 3.25 -8.32 8.74
CA PHE A 55 2.37 -9.49 8.75
C PHE A 55 1.82 -9.73 7.35
N THR A 56 1.73 -11.00 6.93
CA THR A 56 1.03 -11.39 5.71
C THR A 56 -0.30 -12.05 6.09
N LEU A 57 -1.40 -11.38 5.78
CA LEU A 57 -2.74 -11.71 6.25
C LEU A 57 -3.70 -11.85 5.06
N ALA A 58 -4.66 -12.77 5.16
CA ALA A 58 -5.77 -12.85 4.23
C ALA A 58 -6.71 -11.65 4.45
N PRO A 59 -7.24 -11.03 3.37
CA PRO A 59 -8.22 -9.93 3.48
C PRO A 59 -9.42 -10.29 4.34
N THR A 60 -9.86 -11.55 4.30
CA THR A 60 -10.99 -12.08 5.07
C THR A 60 -10.81 -12.03 6.59
N MET A 61 -9.60 -11.76 7.10
CA MET A 61 -9.36 -11.57 8.54
C MET A 61 -9.72 -10.17 9.05
N PHE A 62 -10.02 -9.24 8.13
CA PHE A 62 -10.40 -7.87 8.45
C PHE A 62 -11.91 -7.67 8.38
N SER A 63 -12.40 -6.54 8.90
CA SER A 63 -13.80 -6.13 8.79
C SER A 63 -14.22 -5.99 7.31
N GLU A 64 -15.51 -5.98 7.05
CA GLU A 64 -16.03 -5.77 5.69
C GLU A 64 -15.59 -4.44 5.08
N GLU A 65 -15.56 -3.37 5.90
CA GLU A 65 -15.06 -2.06 5.50
C GLU A 65 -13.60 -2.11 5.06
N ASP A 66 -12.76 -2.83 5.81
CA ASP A 66 -11.35 -2.99 5.48
C ASP A 66 -11.14 -3.89 4.26
N GLN A 67 -11.96 -4.92 4.09
CA GLN A 67 -11.96 -5.75 2.89
C GLN A 67 -12.29 -4.92 1.64
N LYS A 68 -13.25 -4.00 1.75
CA LYS A 68 -13.57 -3.05 0.68
C LYS A 68 -12.38 -2.15 0.37
N TYR A 69 -11.76 -1.56 1.40
CA TYR A 69 -10.56 -0.73 1.21
C TYR A 69 -9.41 -1.48 0.53
N ILE A 70 -9.17 -2.75 0.92
CA ILE A 70 -8.16 -3.60 0.29
C ILE A 70 -8.45 -3.78 -1.21
N THR A 71 -9.72 -3.93 -1.58
CA THR A 71 -10.14 -4.09 -2.98
C THR A 71 -9.88 -2.81 -3.77
N GLU A 72 -10.29 -1.66 -3.25
CA GLU A 72 -10.04 -0.36 -3.86
C GLU A 72 -8.52 -0.06 -3.98
N ALA A 73 -7.74 -0.44 -2.96
CA ALA A 73 -6.27 -0.29 -2.99
C ALA A 73 -5.63 -1.17 -4.05
N ARG A 74 -6.20 -2.34 -4.32
CA ARG A 74 -5.73 -3.23 -5.38
C ARG A 74 -5.96 -2.61 -6.74
N GLU A 75 -7.15 -2.08 -6.98
CA GLU A 75 -7.49 -1.39 -8.23
C GLU A 75 -6.56 -0.20 -8.50
N ARG A 76 -6.23 0.59 -7.47
CA ARG A 76 -5.27 1.70 -7.58
C ARG A 76 -3.85 1.25 -7.91
N THR A 77 -3.43 0.08 -7.44
CA THR A 77 -2.05 -0.42 -7.59
C THR A 77 -1.86 -1.21 -8.89
N ASP A 78 -2.92 -1.86 -9.38
CA ASP A 78 -2.90 -2.65 -10.61
C ASP A 78 -3.20 -1.80 -11.88
N SER A 79 -3.56 -0.51 -11.73
CA SER A 79 -3.83 0.45 -12.82
C SER A 79 -2.56 1.17 -13.30
#